data_AF-A0A293MER5-F1
#
_entry.id   AF-A0A293MER5-F1
#
_cell.length_a   1.000
_cell.length_b   1.000
_cell.length_c   1.000
_cell.angle_alpha   90.00
_cell.angle_beta   90.00
_cell.angle_gamma   90.00
#
_symmetry.space_group_name_H-M   'P 1'
#
loop_
_entity.id
_entity.type
_entity.pdbx_description
1 polymer ?
#
loop_
_entity_poly.entity_id
_entity_poly.type
_entity_poly.pdbx_seq_one_letter_code
_entity_poly.pdbx_strand_id
1 'polypeptide(L)'
;MASALSSAVKLLNSASRSSLRLDASRILRAGSCLQFVRGAQWFPDAKFLNQFDGPVMFPDEVTSKLERLPWNRAMPPKEKKVQNMEINFGPQHPAAHGVLRLVLELDGETVMRADPHIGLLHRGTEKLMEYKTYTQALPYMDRLDYVSMMSNEQCYSLAVEKLLNIDIPKRAKYIRVLFAEITRILNHIMCERSTHACCLCPPWWSVSGHALGPAGRHLCLGREIRPEVR
;
A
#
# COMPACT_ATOMS: atom_id res chain seq x y z
N MET A 1 -37.42 -8.30 38.45
CA MET A 1 -38.11 -7.12 37.88
C MET A 1 -39.07 -7.45 36.72
N ALA A 2 -38.90 -8.55 35.97
CA ALA A 2 -39.82 -8.92 34.88
C ALA A 2 -41.13 -9.63 35.32
N SER A 3 -41.20 -10.19 36.54
CA SER A 3 -42.40 -10.88 37.05
C SER A 3 -43.46 -9.94 37.64
N ALA A 4 -43.09 -8.76 38.11
CA ALA A 4 -44.02 -7.78 38.70
C ALA A 4 -44.87 -7.06 37.65
N LEU A 5 -44.31 -6.83 36.45
CA LEU A 5 -44.99 -6.14 35.35
C LEU A 5 -46.07 -7.03 34.68
N SER A 6 -45.87 -8.35 34.62
CA SER A 6 -46.86 -9.27 34.04
C SER A 6 -48.10 -9.44 34.94
N SER A 7 -47.90 -9.44 36.27
CA SER A 7 -48.98 -9.51 37.26
C SER A 7 -49.80 -8.22 37.30
N ALA A 8 -49.16 -7.06 37.14
CA ALA A 8 -49.83 -5.77 37.06
C ALA A 8 -50.74 -5.66 35.82
N VAL A 9 -50.31 -6.17 34.67
CA VAL A 9 -51.12 -6.18 33.43
C VAL A 9 -52.33 -7.13 33.54
N LYS A 10 -52.19 -8.26 34.26
CA LYS A 10 -53.33 -9.17 34.52
C LYS A 10 -54.34 -8.59 35.50
N LEU A 11 -53.88 -7.87 36.53
CA LEU A 11 -54.77 -7.17 37.47
C LEU A 11 -55.52 -6.01 36.81
N LEU A 12 -54.84 -5.21 35.98
CA LEU A 12 -55.46 -4.12 35.19
C LEU A 12 -56.51 -4.65 34.19
N ASN A 13 -56.26 -5.79 33.55
CA ASN A 13 -57.22 -6.42 32.64
C ASN A 13 -58.41 -7.12 33.33
N SER A 14 -58.28 -7.46 34.62
CA SER A 14 -59.38 -8.01 35.43
C SER A 14 -60.27 -6.93 36.03
N ALA A 15 -59.68 -5.80 36.45
CA ALA A 15 -60.38 -4.66 37.06
C ALA A 15 -61.17 -3.81 36.03
N SER A 16 -60.74 -3.79 34.76
CA SER A 16 -61.47 -3.09 33.69
C SER A 16 -62.70 -3.85 33.18
N ARG A 17 -62.79 -5.16 33.43
CA ARG A 17 -63.90 -6.01 32.97
C ARG A 17 -65.07 -6.12 33.95
N SER A 18 -64.89 -5.72 35.22
CA SER A 18 -65.93 -5.78 36.26
C SER A 18 -66.56 -4.42 36.63
N SER A 19 -65.91 -3.29 36.30
CA SER A 19 -66.40 -1.94 36.66
C SER A 19 -67.27 -1.27 35.58
N LEU A 20 -67.49 -1.93 34.44
CA LEU A 20 -68.34 -1.43 33.36
C LEU A 20 -69.55 -2.33 33.09
N ARG A 21 -70.10 -2.96 34.13
CA ARG A 21 -71.52 -3.36 34.13
C ARG A 21 -72.37 -2.18 34.60
N LEU A 22 -72.28 -1.07 33.86
CA LEU A 22 -73.33 -0.07 33.89
C LEU A 22 -74.49 -0.65 33.11
N ASP A 23 -75.50 -1.04 33.87
CA ASP A 23 -76.82 -1.47 33.46
C ASP A 23 -77.37 -0.53 32.35
N ALA A 24 -77.23 -0.96 31.10
CA ALA A 24 -77.62 -0.21 29.91
C ALA A 24 -79.14 0.01 29.79
N SER A 25 -79.92 -0.44 30.76
CA SER A 25 -81.37 -0.31 30.79
C SER A 25 -81.88 1.01 31.40
N ARG A 26 -81.02 1.86 31.99
CA ARG A 26 -81.45 3.04 32.77
C ARG A 26 -80.97 4.43 32.30
N ILE A 27 -80.20 4.55 31.22
CA ILE A 27 -79.68 5.86 30.77
C ILE A 27 -80.44 6.45 29.55
N LEU A 28 -81.40 5.75 28.95
CA LEU A 28 -82.13 6.28 27.79
C LEU A 28 -83.64 6.15 27.95
N ARG A 29 -84.23 6.97 28.82
CA ARG A 29 -85.63 7.39 28.72
C ARG A 29 -85.77 8.86 29.09
N ALA A 30 -85.70 9.71 28.08
CA ALA A 30 -86.59 10.84 27.83
C ALA A 30 -85.82 11.95 27.08
N GLY A 31 -86.31 12.28 25.88
CA GLY A 31 -86.19 13.62 25.36
C GLY A 31 -85.20 13.85 24.23
N SER A 32 -85.76 14.17 23.07
CA SER A 32 -85.20 14.98 21.98
C SER A 32 -84.13 14.36 21.06
N CYS A 33 -84.63 13.99 19.87
CA CYS A 33 -84.17 14.48 18.57
C CYS A 33 -82.70 14.23 18.18
N LEU A 34 -82.52 13.39 17.14
CA LEU A 34 -81.30 13.24 16.31
C LEU A 34 -80.13 12.49 16.94
N GLN A 35 -80.33 11.22 17.30
CA GLN A 35 -79.26 10.25 17.08
C GLN A 35 -79.17 9.97 15.57
N PHE A 36 -78.47 10.85 14.83
CA PHE A 36 -77.81 10.40 13.62
C PHE A 36 -76.87 9.28 14.04
N VAL A 37 -77.21 8.04 13.69
CA VAL A 37 -76.24 6.97 13.58
C VAL A 37 -75.15 7.53 12.66
N ARG A 38 -74.01 7.97 13.21
CA ARG A 38 -72.88 8.39 12.38
C ARG A 38 -72.46 7.14 11.62
N GLY A 39 -72.89 7.05 10.36
CA GLY A 39 -72.41 6.03 9.43
C GLY A 39 -70.88 6.03 9.43
N ALA A 40 -70.28 4.89 9.12
CA ALA A 40 -68.83 4.75 9.10
C ALA A 40 -68.19 5.92 8.34
N GLN A 41 -67.31 6.66 9.00
CA GLN A 41 -66.59 7.76 8.37
C GLN A 41 -65.65 7.19 7.32
N TRP A 42 -65.68 7.75 6.12
CA TRP A 42 -64.78 7.32 5.05
C TRP A 42 -63.33 7.63 5.44
N PHE A 43 -62.48 6.61 5.37
CA PHE A 43 -61.03 6.75 5.47
C PHE A 43 -60.42 6.38 4.12
N PRO A 44 -59.37 7.09 3.69
CA PRO A 44 -58.71 6.77 2.44
C PRO A 44 -58.13 5.35 2.49
N ASP A 45 -58.35 4.61 1.41
CA ASP A 45 -57.75 3.30 1.21
C ASP A 45 -56.31 3.43 0.69
N ALA A 46 -55.56 2.32 0.69
CA ALA A 46 -54.19 2.32 0.21
C ALA A 46 -54.06 2.77 -1.26
N LYS A 47 -55.10 2.52 -2.09
CA LYS A 47 -55.14 2.97 -3.49
C LYS A 47 -55.20 4.50 -3.59
N PHE A 48 -56.04 5.15 -2.77
CA PHE A 48 -56.11 6.60 -2.71
C PHE A 48 -54.79 7.22 -2.25
N LEU A 49 -54.11 6.65 -1.26
CA LEU A 49 -52.83 7.17 -0.76
C LEU A 49 -51.69 7.05 -1.79
N ASN A 50 -51.64 5.94 -2.54
CA ASN A 50 -50.60 5.73 -3.56
C ASN A 50 -50.67 6.75 -4.71
N GLN A 51 -51.81 7.38 -4.96
CA GLN A 51 -51.94 8.46 -5.95
C GLN A 51 -51.06 9.68 -5.60
N PHE A 52 -50.75 9.88 -4.32
CA PHE A 52 -49.99 11.03 -3.82
C PHE A 52 -48.51 10.72 -3.51
N ASP A 53 -48.08 9.46 -3.70
CA ASP A 53 -46.73 9.02 -3.30
C ASP A 53 -45.65 9.29 -4.36
N GLY A 54 -46.07 9.70 -5.57
CA GLY A 54 -45.18 10.05 -6.67
C GLY A 54 -44.49 11.42 -6.50
N PRO A 55 -43.47 11.72 -7.32
CA PRO A 55 -42.81 13.03 -7.32
C PRO A 55 -43.70 14.15 -7.85
N VAL A 56 -44.71 13.82 -8.68
CA VAL A 56 -45.65 14.76 -9.32
C VAL A 56 -47.06 14.18 -9.24
N MET A 57 -48.06 15.05 -9.03
CA MET A 57 -49.47 14.67 -8.88
C MET A 57 -50.12 14.14 -10.17
N PHE A 58 -49.65 14.63 -11.32
CA PHE A 58 -50.14 14.26 -12.65
C PHE A 58 -48.94 13.89 -13.53
N PRO A 59 -48.71 12.60 -13.80
CA PRO A 59 -47.56 12.16 -14.60
C PRO A 59 -47.85 12.31 -16.11
N ASP A 60 -46.96 12.99 -16.80
CA ASP A 60 -46.86 13.05 -18.26
C ASP A 60 -45.80 12.05 -18.77
N GLU A 61 -45.62 11.92 -20.08
CA GLU A 61 -44.63 11.01 -20.69
C GLU A 61 -43.18 11.29 -20.25
N VAL A 62 -42.87 12.55 -19.93
CA VAL A 62 -41.53 12.98 -19.48
C VAL A 62 -41.40 12.87 -17.96
N THR A 63 -42.42 13.32 -17.22
CA THR A 63 -42.43 13.39 -15.75
C THR A 63 -42.59 12.02 -15.10
N SER A 64 -43.10 11.02 -15.82
CA SER A 64 -43.17 9.63 -15.37
C SER A 64 -41.81 8.98 -15.10
N LYS A 65 -40.72 9.50 -15.68
CA LYS A 65 -39.34 9.01 -15.47
C LYS A 65 -38.67 9.59 -14.22
N LEU A 66 -39.29 10.56 -13.55
CA LEU A 66 -38.74 11.14 -12.34
C LEU A 66 -38.86 10.14 -11.19
N GLU A 67 -37.74 9.87 -10.53
CA GLU A 67 -37.73 9.10 -9.29
C GLU A 67 -37.87 10.04 -8.09
N ARG A 68 -38.52 9.55 -7.04
CA ARG A 68 -38.62 10.31 -5.78
C ARG A 68 -37.24 10.38 -5.13
N LEU A 69 -36.90 11.56 -4.63
CA LEU A 69 -35.68 11.72 -3.83
C LEU A 69 -35.75 10.86 -2.56
N PRO A 70 -34.61 10.32 -2.09
CA PRO A 70 -34.57 9.61 -0.83
C PRO A 70 -35.05 10.51 0.31
N TRP A 71 -35.73 9.93 1.30
CA TRP A 71 -36.36 10.66 2.41
C TRP A 71 -35.36 11.53 3.20
N ASN A 72 -34.10 11.08 3.29
CA ASN A 72 -33.02 11.81 3.97
C ASN A 72 -32.44 12.97 3.13
N ARG A 73 -32.93 13.21 1.91
CA ARG A 73 -32.41 14.17 0.90
C ARG A 73 -30.92 14.03 0.54
N ALA A 74 -30.21 13.13 1.19
CA ALA A 74 -28.86 12.72 0.84
C ALA A 74 -28.94 11.79 -0.38
N MET A 75 -28.49 12.28 -1.52
CA MET A 75 -28.17 11.38 -2.64
C MET A 75 -26.97 10.54 -2.23
N PRO A 76 -26.97 9.21 -2.48
CA PRO A 76 -25.78 8.42 -2.23
C PRO A 76 -24.62 9.04 -3.01
N PRO A 77 -23.44 9.25 -2.37
CA PRO A 77 -22.31 9.83 -3.07
C PRO A 77 -21.99 8.93 -4.26
N LYS A 78 -21.94 9.50 -5.46
CA LYS A 78 -21.46 8.77 -6.62
C LYS A 78 -19.97 8.55 -6.43
N GLU A 79 -19.59 7.36 -5.95
CA GLU A 79 -18.20 6.96 -5.76
C GLU A 79 -17.46 7.05 -7.10
N LYS A 80 -16.76 8.16 -7.32
CA LYS A 80 -15.78 8.26 -8.38
C LYS A 80 -14.54 7.55 -7.85
N LYS A 81 -14.26 6.35 -8.35
CA LYS A 81 -12.97 5.70 -8.10
C LYS A 81 -11.89 6.61 -8.67
N VAL A 82 -11.09 7.21 -7.79
CA VAL A 82 -9.87 7.91 -8.20
C VAL A 82 -8.99 6.84 -8.84
N GLN A 83 -8.64 7.05 -10.10
CA GLN A 83 -7.75 6.13 -10.80
C GLN A 83 -6.32 6.51 -10.41
N ASN A 84 -5.65 5.58 -9.73
CA ASN A 84 -4.24 5.70 -9.42
C ASN A 84 -3.46 5.70 -10.73
N MET A 85 -2.44 6.54 -10.83
CA MET A 85 -1.59 6.60 -12.02
C MET A 85 -0.53 5.53 -11.94
N GLU A 86 -0.42 4.70 -12.97
CA GLU A 86 0.66 3.72 -13.11
C GLU A 86 1.82 4.34 -13.89
N ILE A 87 3.00 4.44 -13.26
CA ILE A 87 4.23 4.92 -13.88
C ILE A 87 5.25 3.78 -13.96
N ASN A 88 5.77 3.55 -15.17
CA ASN A 88 6.80 2.57 -15.43
C ASN A 88 8.18 3.26 -15.44
N PHE A 89 8.95 3.07 -14.37
CA PHE A 89 10.38 3.38 -14.39
C PHE A 89 11.09 2.29 -15.19
N GLY A 90 11.51 2.66 -16.41
CA GLY A 90 12.19 1.77 -17.33
C GLY A 90 13.66 1.52 -16.97
N PRO A 91 14.28 0.46 -17.52
CA PRO A 91 15.65 0.05 -17.19
C PRO A 91 16.73 1.06 -17.59
N GLN A 92 16.40 2.02 -18.46
CA GLN A 92 17.31 3.05 -18.94
C GLN A 92 17.40 4.26 -18.00
N HIS A 93 16.56 4.31 -16.95
CA HIS A 93 16.50 5.47 -16.08
C HIS A 93 17.78 5.62 -15.24
N PRO A 94 18.47 6.78 -15.26
CA PRO A 94 19.78 6.95 -14.63
C PRO A 94 19.73 6.82 -13.09
N ALA A 95 18.55 6.95 -12.48
CA ALA A 95 18.39 6.68 -11.04
C ALA A 95 18.34 5.19 -10.69
N ALA A 96 18.22 4.29 -11.67
CA ALA A 96 18.36 2.86 -11.44
C ALA A 96 19.85 2.49 -11.53
N HIS A 97 20.48 2.23 -10.38
CA HIS A 97 21.82 1.65 -10.37
C HIS A 97 21.77 0.22 -10.91
N GLY A 98 22.22 0.06 -12.15
CA GLY A 98 22.13 -1.20 -12.88
C GLY A 98 20.87 -1.26 -13.74
N VAL A 99 20.18 -2.39 -13.71
CA VAL A 99 19.06 -2.66 -14.61
C VAL A 99 17.87 -3.11 -13.76
N LEU A 100 17.02 -2.16 -13.40
CA LEU A 100 15.81 -2.39 -12.60
C LEU A 100 14.61 -1.77 -13.31
N ARG A 101 13.50 -2.49 -13.31
CA ARG A 101 12.19 -1.97 -13.73
C ARG A 101 11.29 -1.87 -12.52
N LEU A 102 10.75 -0.69 -12.25
CA LEU A 102 9.77 -0.46 -11.19
C LEU A 102 8.45 -0.03 -11.83
N VAL A 103 7.36 -0.74 -11.50
CA VAL A 103 6.00 -0.28 -11.80
C VAL A 103 5.46 0.33 -10.52
N LEU A 104 5.17 1.63 -10.56
CA LEU A 104 4.67 2.37 -9.41
C LEU A 104 3.22 2.74 -9.62
N GLU A 105 2.40 2.49 -8.61
CA GLU A 105 1.05 3.03 -8.50
C GLU A 105 1.12 4.27 -7.60
N LEU A 106 0.81 5.43 -8.17
CA LEU A 106 0.92 6.72 -7.52
C LEU A 106 -0.45 7.35 -7.27
N ASP A 107 -0.60 7.95 -6.10
CA ASP A 107 -1.66 8.92 -5.79
C ASP A 107 -1.00 10.29 -5.61
N GLY A 108 -0.94 11.05 -6.71
CA GLY A 108 -0.17 12.30 -6.79
C GLY A 108 1.33 12.06 -6.58
N GLU A 109 1.88 12.60 -5.50
CA GLU A 109 3.30 12.44 -5.11
C GLU A 109 3.55 11.22 -4.21
N THR A 110 2.48 10.61 -3.68
CA THR A 110 2.59 9.50 -2.72
C THR A 110 2.59 8.17 -3.45
N VAL A 111 3.58 7.33 -3.15
CA VAL A 111 3.66 5.96 -3.68
C VAL A 111 2.73 5.06 -2.86
N MET A 112 1.69 4.53 -3.48
CA MET A 112 0.77 3.57 -2.83
C MET A 112 1.32 2.15 -2.92
N ARG A 113 1.87 1.79 -4.09
CA ARG A 113 2.46 0.48 -4.33
C ARG A 113 3.62 0.59 -5.31
N ALA A 114 4.63 -0.24 -5.08
CA ALA A 114 5.79 -0.37 -5.94
C ALA A 114 6.05 -1.86 -6.21
N ASP A 115 5.97 -2.27 -7.47
CA ASP A 115 6.29 -3.63 -7.91
C ASP A 115 7.65 -3.63 -8.63
N PRO A 116 8.72 -4.13 -7.97
CA PRO A 116 10.02 -4.30 -8.60
C PRO A 116 10.06 -5.57 -9.46
N HIS A 117 10.24 -5.39 -10.77
CA HIS A 117 10.53 -6.50 -11.68
C HIS A 117 12.04 -6.75 -11.71
N ILE A 118 12.46 -7.78 -10.99
CA ILE A 118 13.86 -8.24 -10.91
C ILE A 118 14.09 -9.37 -11.92
N GLY A 119 15.33 -9.59 -12.33
CA GLY A 119 15.72 -10.72 -13.19
C GLY A 119 16.30 -10.33 -14.55
N LEU A 120 16.36 -9.04 -14.88
CA LEU A 120 16.98 -8.54 -16.11
C LEU A 120 18.49 -8.88 -16.20
N LEU A 121 19.14 -9.10 -15.05
CA LEU A 121 20.52 -9.54 -14.93
C LEU A 121 20.64 -11.02 -14.51
N HIS A 122 19.57 -11.81 -14.55
CA HIS A 122 19.65 -13.23 -14.24
C HIS A 122 20.41 -13.97 -15.35
N ARG A 123 21.53 -14.59 -14.98
CA ARG A 123 22.43 -15.30 -15.93
C ARG A 123 22.51 -16.81 -15.67
N GLY A 124 21.66 -17.35 -14.78
CA GLY A 124 21.68 -18.77 -14.42
C GLY A 124 23.02 -19.23 -13.86
N THR A 125 23.70 -18.40 -13.06
CA THR A 125 25.05 -18.67 -12.53
C THR A 125 25.11 -19.97 -11.72
N GLU A 126 24.10 -20.23 -10.89
CA GLU A 126 24.00 -21.47 -10.10
C GLU A 126 23.94 -22.70 -11.01
N LYS A 127 23.16 -22.64 -12.08
CA LYS A 127 23.05 -23.74 -13.06
C LYS A 127 24.37 -23.98 -13.79
N LEU A 128 25.09 -22.92 -14.13
CA LEU A 128 26.41 -23.03 -14.76
C LEU A 128 27.45 -23.63 -13.81
N MET A 129 27.30 -23.43 -12.50
CA MET A 129 28.21 -24.02 -11.52
C MET A 129 28.05 -25.54 -11.38
N GLU A 130 26.84 -26.08 -11.59
CA GLU A 130 26.60 -27.54 -11.53
C GLU A 130 27.45 -28.32 -12.54
N TYR A 131 27.74 -27.73 -13.70
CA TYR A 131 28.52 -28.38 -14.76
C TYR A 131 30.03 -28.15 -14.65
N LYS A 132 30.49 -27.40 -13.64
CA LYS A 132 31.90 -27.02 -13.50
C LYS A 132 32.52 -27.55 -12.22
N THR A 133 33.84 -27.72 -12.23
CA THR A 133 34.60 -28.09 -11.04
C THR A 133 34.68 -26.93 -10.06
N TYR A 134 34.93 -27.23 -8.77
CA TYR A 134 34.99 -26.21 -7.71
C TYR A 134 35.97 -25.06 -8.01
N THR A 135 37.11 -25.34 -8.65
CA THR A 135 38.10 -24.33 -9.06
C THR A 135 37.65 -23.49 -10.25
N GLN A 136 36.95 -24.09 -11.21
CA GLN A 136 36.39 -23.39 -12.36
C GLN A 136 35.14 -22.56 -12.01
N ALA A 137 34.46 -22.90 -10.91
CA ALA A 137 33.30 -22.18 -10.42
C ALA A 137 33.66 -20.91 -9.63
N LEU A 138 34.89 -20.83 -9.11
CA LEU A 138 35.36 -19.73 -8.27
C LEU A 138 35.21 -18.32 -8.92
N PRO A 139 35.56 -18.11 -10.20
CA PRO A 139 35.41 -16.80 -10.86
C PRO A 139 33.95 -16.35 -11.08
N TYR A 140 32.96 -17.22 -10.84
CA TYR A 140 31.56 -16.79 -10.88
C TYR A 140 31.16 -16.05 -9.60
N MET A 141 31.78 -16.36 -8.47
CA MET A 141 31.48 -15.71 -7.18
C MET A 141 31.92 -14.24 -7.17
N ASP A 142 33.03 -13.91 -7.82
CA ASP A 142 33.48 -12.53 -8.06
C ASP A 142 32.46 -11.67 -8.83
N ARG A 143 31.68 -12.31 -9.69
CA ARG A 143 30.77 -11.62 -10.61
C ARG A 143 29.36 -11.47 -10.06
N LEU A 144 29.06 -12.09 -8.91
CA LEU A 144 27.75 -11.96 -8.26
C LEU A 144 27.59 -10.59 -7.62
N ASP A 145 28.49 -10.24 -6.68
CA ASP A 145 28.69 -8.85 -6.25
C ASP A 145 30.01 -8.35 -6.82
N TYR A 146 29.88 -7.55 -7.88
CA TYR A 146 30.99 -6.99 -8.64
C TYR A 146 31.75 -5.87 -7.90
N VAL A 147 31.30 -5.47 -6.71
CA VAL A 147 31.98 -4.48 -5.87
C VAL A 147 32.85 -5.15 -4.80
N SER A 148 32.46 -6.34 -4.32
CA SER A 148 33.12 -7.02 -3.20
C SER A 148 33.74 -8.39 -3.55
N MET A 149 34.49 -8.43 -4.66
CA MET A 149 35.08 -9.65 -5.26
C MET A 149 35.73 -10.60 -4.23
N MET A 150 36.73 -10.12 -3.48
CA MET A 150 37.50 -10.95 -2.53
C MET A 150 36.64 -11.53 -1.39
N SER A 151 35.59 -10.81 -0.97
CA SER A 151 34.70 -11.26 0.10
C SER A 151 33.82 -12.42 -0.35
N ASN A 152 33.37 -12.41 -1.60
CA ASN A 152 32.61 -13.50 -2.19
C ASN A 152 33.46 -14.76 -2.40
N GLU A 153 34.67 -14.61 -2.94
CA GLU A 153 35.60 -15.74 -3.09
C GLU A 153 35.96 -16.35 -1.74
N GLN A 154 36.15 -15.51 -0.71
CA GLN A 154 36.43 -15.97 0.64
C GLN A 154 35.26 -16.80 1.20
N CYS A 155 34.01 -16.36 1.02
CA CYS A 155 32.83 -17.10 1.45
C CYS A 155 32.76 -18.48 0.77
N TYR A 156 32.99 -18.53 -0.54
CA TYR A 156 33.00 -19.77 -1.31
C TYR A 156 34.14 -20.70 -0.89
N SER A 157 35.35 -20.17 -0.72
CA SER A 157 36.52 -20.94 -0.26
C SER A 157 36.30 -21.53 1.13
N LEU A 158 35.72 -20.75 2.06
CA LEU A 158 35.39 -21.24 3.40
C LEU A 158 34.34 -22.35 3.37
N ALA A 159 33.36 -22.30 2.45
CA ALA A 159 32.39 -23.37 2.28
C ALA A 159 33.06 -24.66 1.79
N VAL A 160 33.94 -24.57 0.79
CA VAL A 160 34.70 -25.72 0.26
C VAL A 160 35.65 -26.29 1.31
N GLU A 161 36.36 -25.44 2.06
CA GLU A 161 37.29 -25.84 3.13
C GLU A 161 36.57 -26.57 4.27
N LYS A 162 35.36 -26.11 4.65
CA LYS A 162 34.51 -26.78 5.63
C LYS A 162 34.03 -28.15 5.13
N LEU A 163 33.67 -28.29 3.86
CA LEU A 163 33.27 -29.57 3.29
C LEU A 163 34.42 -30.58 3.25
N LEU A 164 35.65 -30.09 3.01
CA LEU A 164 36.86 -30.92 2.96
C LEU A 164 37.48 -31.16 4.35
N ASN A 165 37.00 -30.48 5.40
CA ASN A 165 37.57 -30.51 6.76
C ASN A 165 39.07 -30.20 6.80
N ILE A 166 39.52 -29.20 6.04
CA ILE A 166 40.93 -28.79 5.96
C ILE A 166 41.15 -27.51 6.75
N ASP A 167 42.26 -27.46 7.50
CA ASP A 167 42.71 -26.26 8.18
C ASP A 167 43.73 -25.47 7.35
N ILE A 168 43.46 -24.19 7.15
CA ILE A 168 44.31 -23.28 6.37
C ILE A 168 45.48 -22.77 7.22
N PRO A 169 46.71 -22.62 6.68
CA PRO A 169 47.83 -22.06 7.41
C PRO A 169 47.54 -20.65 7.94
N LYS A 170 48.11 -20.34 9.12
CA LYS A 170 47.89 -19.07 9.84
C LYS A 170 48.19 -17.82 8.98
N ARG A 171 49.23 -17.89 8.12
CA ARG A 171 49.58 -16.81 7.18
C ARG A 171 48.45 -16.49 6.20
N ALA A 172 47.80 -17.50 5.62
CA ALA A 172 46.74 -17.29 4.64
C ALA A 172 45.46 -16.74 5.29
N LYS A 173 45.16 -17.13 6.54
CA LYS A 173 44.06 -16.55 7.33
C LYS A 173 44.25 -15.02 7.50
N TYR A 174 45.46 -14.55 7.84
CA TYR A 174 45.75 -13.12 7.95
C TYR A 174 45.62 -12.36 6.61
N ILE A 175 46.14 -12.94 5.52
CA ILE A 175 46.07 -12.32 4.20
C ILE A 175 44.60 -12.15 3.77
N ARG A 176 43.76 -13.18 3.97
CA ARG A 176 42.32 -13.12 3.66
C ARG A 176 41.62 -12.00 4.42
N VAL A 177 41.84 -11.91 5.74
CA VAL A 177 41.26 -10.82 6.55
C VAL A 177 41.72 -9.45 6.07
N LEU A 178 43.01 -9.29 5.76
CA LEU A 178 43.53 -8.01 5.23
C LEU A 178 42.84 -7.60 3.92
N PHE A 179 42.67 -8.52 2.97
CA PHE A 179 41.98 -8.23 1.70
C PHE A 179 40.46 -8.08 1.85
N ALA A 180 39.84 -8.81 2.78
CA ALA A 180 38.44 -8.62 3.12
C ALA A 180 38.18 -7.21 3.66
N GLU A 181 39.07 -6.70 4.52
CA GLU A 181 38.94 -5.34 5.06
C GLU A 181 39.18 -4.26 4.00
N ILE A 182 40.12 -4.47 3.07
CA ILE A 182 40.31 -3.56 1.93
C ILE A 182 39.04 -3.52 1.05
N THR A 183 38.47 -4.68 0.73
CA THR A 183 37.24 -4.75 -0.08
C THR A 183 36.02 -4.19 0.65
N ARG A 184 35.95 -4.31 1.98
CA ARG A 184 34.93 -3.65 2.80
C ARG A 184 34.99 -2.13 2.68
N ILE A 185 36.18 -1.54 2.80
CA ILE A 185 36.37 -0.09 2.65
C ILE A 185 35.99 0.35 1.22
N LEU A 186 36.41 -0.40 0.21
CA LEU A 186 36.04 -0.16 -1.20
C LEU A 186 34.52 -0.16 -1.38
N ASN A 187 33.83 -1.16 -0.81
CA ASN A 187 32.39 -1.28 -0.94
C ASN A 187 31.64 -0.12 -0.26
N HIS A 188 32.07 0.29 0.92
CA HIS A 188 31.48 1.46 1.60
C HIS A 188 31.69 2.75 0.81
N ILE A 189 32.89 3.00 0.28
CA ILE A 189 33.18 4.17 -0.56
C ILE A 189 32.31 4.16 -1.83
N MET A 190 32.11 2.99 -2.44
CA MET A 190 31.27 2.84 -3.63
C MET A 190 29.78 3.05 -3.32
N CYS A 191 29.31 2.56 -2.18
CA CYS A 191 27.94 2.70 -1.72
C CYS A 191 27.59 4.17 -1.44
N GLU A 192 28.41 4.87 -0.66
CA GLU A 192 28.23 6.30 -0.37
C GLU A 192 28.17 7.15 -1.66
N ARG A 193 29.00 6.80 -2.64
CA ARG A 193 29.12 7.52 -3.91
C ARG A 193 28.00 7.21 -4.91
N SER A 194 27.49 5.99 -4.90
CA SER A 194 26.46 5.57 -5.85
C SER A 194 25.08 6.06 -5.40
N THR A 195 24.67 5.77 -4.17
CA THR A 195 23.23 5.86 -3.82
C THR A 195 22.80 7.12 -3.06
N HIS A 196 23.71 7.92 -2.49
CA HIS A 196 23.30 8.97 -1.53
C HIS A 196 23.68 10.42 -1.89
N ALA A 197 24.64 10.65 -2.80
CA ALA A 197 25.04 12.01 -3.15
C ALA A 197 25.38 12.13 -4.64
N CYS A 198 24.34 12.28 -5.46
CA CYS A 198 24.46 12.76 -6.85
C CYS A 198 24.81 14.27 -6.91
N CYS A 199 25.47 14.80 -5.87
CA CYS A 199 25.92 16.18 -5.78
C CYS A 199 27.30 16.30 -6.43
N LEU A 200 27.31 16.46 -7.76
CA LEU A 200 28.25 17.22 -8.64
C LEU A 200 29.73 17.50 -8.25
N CYS A 201 30.34 16.82 -7.28
CA CYS A 201 31.77 16.89 -6.97
C CYS A 201 32.45 15.61 -7.50
N PRO A 202 33.46 15.72 -8.38
CA PRO A 202 33.51 14.86 -9.56
C PRO A 202 33.84 13.40 -9.23
N PRO A 203 33.14 12.45 -9.90
CA PRO A 203 33.60 11.20 -10.50
C PRO A 203 35.03 10.77 -10.20
N TRP A 204 35.87 11.73 -10.55
CA TRP A 204 37.20 11.60 -11.04
C TRP A 204 38.23 11.44 -9.92
N TRP A 205 38.08 12.09 -8.76
CA TRP A 205 39.14 12.11 -7.73
C TRP A 205 39.32 10.76 -7.01
N SER A 206 38.23 9.98 -6.87
CA SER A 206 38.29 8.64 -6.28
C SER A 206 38.67 7.56 -7.29
N VAL A 207 38.21 7.70 -8.55
CA VAL A 207 38.61 6.79 -9.64
C VAL A 207 40.10 6.95 -9.95
N SER A 208 40.61 8.18 -9.92
CA SER A 208 42.06 8.42 -10.00
C SER A 208 42.80 7.92 -8.76
N GLY A 209 42.21 7.95 -7.56
CA GLY A 209 42.78 7.30 -6.38
C GLY A 209 42.90 5.77 -6.49
N HIS A 210 41.97 5.12 -7.19
CA HIS A 210 42.02 3.69 -7.51
C HIS A 210 42.94 3.34 -8.69
N ALA A 211 43.05 4.22 -9.68
CA ALA A 211 43.75 3.96 -10.93
C ALA A 211 45.19 4.52 -11.01
N LEU A 212 45.53 5.54 -10.22
CA LEU A 212 46.84 6.19 -10.27
C LEU A 212 47.60 5.94 -8.97
N GLY A 213 48.73 5.25 -9.08
CA GLY A 213 49.76 5.25 -8.05
C GLY A 213 50.24 6.68 -7.70
N PRO A 214 51.12 6.83 -6.70
CA PRO A 214 51.50 8.12 -6.10
C PRO A 214 52.01 9.19 -7.08
N ALA A 215 52.42 8.82 -8.30
CA ALA A 215 52.88 9.73 -9.34
C ALA A 215 51.79 10.62 -9.97
N GLY A 216 50.50 10.23 -9.89
CA GLY A 216 49.40 11.01 -10.48
C GLY A 216 48.91 12.20 -9.63
N ARG A 217 49.36 12.31 -8.38
CA ARG A 217 48.87 13.34 -7.43
C ARG A 217 49.50 14.71 -7.62
N HIS A 218 50.65 14.82 -8.28
CA HIS A 218 51.38 16.09 -8.43
C HIS A 218 50.95 16.96 -9.61
N LEU A 219 50.31 16.40 -10.64
CA LEU A 219 49.94 17.15 -11.85
C LEU A 219 48.71 18.08 -11.66
N CYS A 220 47.91 17.87 -10.61
CA CYS A 220 46.69 18.65 -10.38
C CYS A 220 46.82 19.77 -9.34
N LEU A 221 47.92 19.84 -8.58
CA LEU A 221 48.22 20.95 -7.66
C LEU A 221 48.95 22.12 -8.35
N GLY A 222 49.24 22.02 -9.64
CA GLY A 222 50.08 22.96 -10.40
C GLY A 222 49.36 23.95 -11.30
N ARG A 223 48.15 24.41 -10.95
CA ARG A 223 47.59 25.66 -11.52
C ARG A 223 47.57 26.74 -10.45
N GLU A 224 48.76 27.21 -10.09
CA GLU A 224 48.91 28.55 -9.53
C GLU A 224 48.35 29.54 -10.54
N ILE A 225 47.39 30.32 -10.08
CA ILE A 225 46.86 31.51 -10.72
C ILE A 225 48.07 32.44 -10.92
N ARG A 226 48.60 32.56 -12.13
CA ARG A 226 49.53 33.64 -12.46
C ARG A 226 48.71 34.93 -12.54
N PRO A 227 48.95 35.94 -11.67
CA PRO A 227 48.36 37.25 -11.88
C PRO A 227 48.98 37.87 -13.13
N GLU A 228 48.10 38.23 -14.06
CA GLU A 228 48.42 38.91 -15.31
C GLU A 228 48.85 40.34 -14.97
N VAL A 229 50.16 40.61 -14.99
CA VAL A 229 50.72 41.97 -14.86
C VAL A 229 50.85 42.54 -16.26
N ARG A 230 50.17 43.66 -16.48
CA ARG A 230 50.29 44.54 -17.63
C ARG A 230 51.47 45.50 -17.45
#